data_AF-A0A9E5F4S7-F1
#
_entry.id   AF-A0A9E5F4S7-F1
#
_cell.length_a   1.000
_cell.length_b   1.000
_cell.length_c   1.000
_cell.angle_alpha   90.00
_cell.angle_beta   90.00
_cell.angle_gamma   90.00
#
_symmetry.space_group_name_H-M   'P 1'
#
loop_
_entity.id
_entity.type
_entity.pdbx_description
1 polymer ?
#
loop_
_entity_poly.entity_id
_entity_poly.type
_entity_poly.pdbx_seq_one_letter_code
_entity_poly.pdbx_strand_id
1 'polypeptide(L)'
;MLGFLMNRWVLGGLAGLVMLGLSFLKGYNAGKDSVQHKWDAEKIVMERQLQAEAEKARQIERDMQAQVNKIQREKINANQTATFRYNALIDSLRKRPEARQDPVPNDSGSSVGCTGEGLARGDAEFLAGYAADAARLQAAYDACRQAYEVIHEQRSQE
;
A
#
# COMPACT_ATOMS: atom_id res chain seq x y z
N MET A 1 -11.92 54.77 -77.58
CA MET A 1 -10.56 54.99 -77.04
C MET A 1 -10.63 55.90 -75.82
N LEU A 2 -10.84 55.37 -74.61
CA LEU A 2 -10.69 56.08 -73.32
C LEU A 2 -10.90 55.10 -72.14
N GLY A 3 -10.25 53.92 -72.19
CA GLY A 3 -10.51 52.84 -71.22
C GLY A 3 -9.27 52.20 -70.57
N PHE A 4 -8.07 52.74 -70.80
CA PHE A 4 -6.81 52.11 -70.36
C PHE A 4 -5.91 53.02 -69.52
N LEU A 5 -6.34 54.26 -69.24
CA LEU A 5 -5.62 55.23 -68.40
C LEU A 5 -6.41 55.59 -67.14
N MET A 6 -7.26 54.68 -66.64
CA MET A 6 -7.83 54.77 -65.29
C MET A 6 -6.74 54.41 -64.26
N ASN A 7 -5.81 55.35 -64.13
CA ASN A 7 -4.96 55.67 -63.00
C ASN A 7 -3.99 54.57 -62.48
N ARG A 8 -2.73 54.61 -62.96
CA ARG A 8 -1.57 53.87 -62.40
C ARG A 8 -1.46 53.99 -60.87
N TRP A 9 -1.93 55.10 -60.31
CA TRP A 9 -2.01 55.33 -58.86
C TRP A 9 -3.07 54.46 -58.17
N VAL A 10 -4.22 54.21 -58.81
CA VAL A 10 -5.27 53.32 -58.28
C VAL A 10 -4.83 51.86 -58.36
N LEU A 11 -4.22 51.44 -59.47
CA LEU A 11 -3.63 50.10 -59.60
C LEU A 11 -2.47 49.88 -58.61
N GLY A 12 -1.60 50.88 -58.42
CA GLY A 12 -0.53 50.83 -57.43
C GLY A 12 -1.04 50.78 -55.99
N GLY A 13 -2.08 51.55 -55.66
CA GLY A 13 -2.72 51.52 -54.34
C GLY A 13 -3.40 50.17 -54.05
N LEU A 14 -4.06 49.58 -55.05
CA LEU A 14 -4.72 48.28 -54.92
C LEU A 14 -3.69 47.14 -54.75
N ALA A 15 -2.59 47.20 -55.51
CA ALA A 15 -1.47 46.26 -55.33
C ALA A 15 -0.81 46.39 -53.94
N GLY A 16 -0.67 47.61 -53.42
CA GLY A 16 -0.18 47.86 -52.06
C GLY A 16 -1.10 47.28 -50.97
N LEU A 17 -2.41 47.41 -51.14
CA LEU A 17 -3.41 46.81 -50.23
C LEU A 17 -3.36 45.27 -50.23
N VAL A 18 -3.22 44.66 -51.40
CA VAL A 18 -3.07 43.20 -51.52
C VAL A 18 -1.79 42.72 -50.82
N MET A 19 -0.66 43.41 -51.01
CA MET A 19 0.60 43.09 -50.33
C MET A 19 0.50 43.22 -48.81
N LEU A 20 -0.18 44.26 -48.30
CA LEU A 20 -0.45 44.42 -46.87
C LEU A 20 -1.34 43.30 -46.32
N GLY A 21 -2.41 42.93 -47.04
CA GLY A 21 -3.29 41.83 -46.65
C GLY A 21 -2.58 40.48 -46.58
N LEU A 22 -1.75 40.16 -47.58
CA LEU A 22 -0.94 38.93 -47.59
C LEU A 22 0.10 38.90 -46.46
N SER A 23 0.74 40.04 -46.18
CA SER A 23 1.72 40.16 -45.10
C SER A 23 1.07 39.98 -43.73
N PHE A 24 -0.13 40.55 -43.53
CA PHE A 24 -0.90 40.40 -42.30
C PHE A 24 -1.35 38.96 -42.08
N LEU A 25 -1.87 38.28 -43.11
CA LEU A 25 -2.27 36.86 -43.03
C LEU A 25 -1.09 35.94 -42.69
N LYS A 26 0.08 36.16 -43.32
CA LYS A 26 1.29 35.39 -43.04
C LYS A 26 1.76 35.58 -41.59
N GLY A 27 1.75 36.82 -41.10
CA GLY A 27 2.10 37.14 -39.71
C GLY A 27 1.11 36.56 -38.70
N TYR A 28 -0.19 36.65 -38.99
CA TYR A 28 -1.24 36.09 -38.14
C TYR A 28 -1.14 34.56 -38.05
N ASN A 29 -0.93 33.86 -39.17
CA ASN A 29 -0.76 32.42 -39.19
C ASN A 29 0.52 31.99 -38.45
N ALA A 30 1.65 32.65 -38.69
CA ALA A 30 2.90 32.36 -37.97
C ALA A 30 2.78 32.63 -36.45
N GLY A 31 2.06 33.69 -36.07
CA GLY A 31 1.75 33.99 -34.67
C GLY A 31 0.91 32.89 -34.02
N LYS A 32 -0.17 32.46 -34.68
CA LYS A 32 -1.04 31.37 -34.22
C LYS A 32 -0.26 30.06 -34.06
N ASP A 33 0.57 29.69 -35.03
CA ASP A 33 1.39 28.48 -34.97
C ASP A 33 2.39 28.54 -33.80
N SER A 34 3.03 29.70 -33.57
CA SER A 34 3.95 29.87 -32.45
C SER A 34 3.27 29.73 -31.08
N VAL A 35 2.02 30.19 -30.95
CA VAL A 35 1.22 30.04 -29.73
C VAL A 35 0.80 28.59 -29.55
N GLN A 36 0.34 27.94 -30.63
CA GLN A 36 -0.04 26.54 -30.60
C GLN A 36 1.14 25.64 -30.20
N HIS A 37 2.33 25.88 -30.75
CA HIS A 37 3.54 25.14 -30.36
C HIS A 37 3.91 25.30 -28.89
N LYS A 38 3.80 26.51 -28.34
CA LYS A 38 4.04 26.75 -26.91
C LYS A 38 3.00 26.04 -26.04
N TRP A 39 1.73 26.13 -26.42
CA TRP A 39 0.63 25.48 -25.72
C TRP A 39 0.78 23.94 -25.74
N ASP A 40 1.11 23.36 -26.89
CA ASP A 40 1.32 21.92 -27.03
C ASP A 40 2.54 21.46 -26.22
N ALA A 41 3.62 22.26 -26.20
CA ALA A 41 4.80 21.98 -25.38
C ALA A 41 4.49 22.04 -23.88
N GLU A 42 3.77 23.06 -23.43
CA GLU A 42 3.30 23.19 -22.03
C GLU A 42 2.39 22.02 -21.65
N LYS A 43 1.47 21.64 -22.53
CA LYS A 43 0.55 20.52 -22.29
C LYS A 43 1.30 19.20 -22.11
N ILE A 44 2.32 18.93 -22.93
CA ILE A 44 3.16 17.73 -22.79
C ILE A 44 3.90 17.74 -21.45
N VAL A 45 4.43 18.89 -21.02
CA VAL A 45 5.11 19.01 -19.71
C VAL A 45 4.12 18.77 -18.58
N MET A 46 2.92 19.35 -18.65
CA MET A 46 1.86 19.17 -17.66
C MET A 46 1.41 17.69 -17.59
N GLU A 47 1.18 17.04 -18.74
CA GLU A 47 0.81 15.63 -18.78
C GLU A 47 1.89 14.73 -18.18
N ARG A 48 3.17 15.02 -18.44
CA ARG A 48 4.29 14.29 -17.83
C ARG A 48 4.37 14.50 -16.32
N GLN A 49 4.15 15.72 -15.84
CA GLN A 49 4.13 16.01 -14.40
C GLN A 49 2.98 15.27 -13.72
N LEU A 50 1.78 15.32 -14.31
CA LEU A 50 0.60 14.58 -13.81
C LEU A 50 0.83 13.07 -13.80
N GLN A 51 1.45 12.51 -14.84
CA GLN A 51 1.81 11.09 -14.88
C GLN A 51 2.82 10.73 -13.79
N ALA A 52 3.87 11.54 -13.62
CA ALA A 52 4.88 11.32 -12.59
C ALA A 52 4.28 11.40 -11.17
N GLU A 53 3.39 12.35 -10.91
CA GLU A 53 2.67 12.45 -9.63
C GLU A 53 1.73 11.27 -9.41
N ALA A 54 0.98 10.86 -10.44
CA ALA A 54 0.10 9.69 -10.38
C ALA A 54 0.88 8.37 -10.18
N GLU A 55 2.09 8.27 -10.70
CA GLU A 55 2.97 7.12 -10.45
C GLU A 55 3.51 7.12 -9.02
N LYS A 56 3.94 8.28 -8.51
CA LYS A 56 4.37 8.43 -7.11
C LYS A 56 3.25 8.07 -6.14
N ALA A 57 2.04 8.58 -6.35
CA ALA A 57 0.87 8.23 -5.53
C ALA A 57 0.62 6.71 -5.54
N ARG A 58 0.65 6.08 -6.72
CA ARG A 58 0.50 4.62 -6.85
C ARG A 58 1.63 3.83 -6.19
N GLN A 59 2.85 4.34 -6.18
CA GLN A 59 3.97 3.71 -5.46
C GLN A 59 3.73 3.76 -3.95
N ILE A 60 3.38 4.93 -3.41
CA ILE A 60 3.06 5.09 -1.99
C ILE A 60 1.91 4.17 -1.57
N GLU A 61 0.83 4.11 -2.36
CA GLU A 61 -0.29 3.19 -2.11
C GLU A 61 0.15 1.72 -2.07
N ARG A 62 0.98 1.29 -3.04
CA ARG A 62 1.50 -0.08 -3.08
C ARG A 62 2.38 -0.40 -1.88
N ASP A 63 3.23 0.53 -1.46
CA ASP A 63 4.12 0.35 -0.32
C ASP A 63 3.32 0.25 0.98
N MET A 64 2.29 1.09 1.15
CA MET A 64 1.37 1.00 2.29
C MET A 64 0.61 -0.33 2.29
N GLN A 65 0.10 -0.76 1.14
CA GLN A 65 -0.58 -2.06 1.03
C GLN A 65 0.37 -3.23 1.33
N ALA A 66 1.62 -3.16 0.87
CA ALA A 66 2.63 -4.18 1.15
C ALA A 66 2.92 -4.29 2.65
N GLN A 67 3.02 -3.17 3.36
CA GLN A 67 3.22 -3.15 4.82
C GLN A 67 2.03 -3.76 5.57
N VAL A 68 0.80 -3.39 5.21
CA VAL A 68 -0.42 -3.98 5.81
C VAL A 68 -0.47 -5.50 5.57
N ASN A 69 -0.21 -5.92 4.34
CA ASN A 69 -0.19 -7.35 3.98
C ASN A 69 0.88 -8.12 4.76
N LYS A 70 2.04 -7.51 5.00
CA LYS A 70 3.11 -8.10 5.81
C LYS A 70 2.66 -8.33 7.25
N ILE A 71 2.14 -7.29 7.92
CA ILE A 71 1.66 -7.38 9.31
C ILE A 71 0.55 -8.44 9.44
N GLN A 72 -0.39 -8.46 8.50
CA GLN A 72 -1.46 -9.47 8.48
C GLN A 72 -0.90 -10.89 8.32
N ARG A 73 0.06 -11.08 7.41
CA ARG A 73 0.68 -12.39 7.19
C ARG A 73 1.42 -12.87 8.42
N GLU A 74 2.18 -12.01 9.09
CA GLU A 74 2.90 -12.35 10.33
C GLU A 74 1.93 -12.79 11.43
N LYS A 75 0.83 -12.03 11.64
CA LYS A 75 -0.23 -12.39 12.59
C LYS A 75 -0.85 -13.76 12.27
N ILE A 76 -1.19 -14.01 11.01
CA ILE A 76 -1.80 -15.27 10.59
C ILE A 76 -0.83 -16.43 10.84
N ASN A 77 0.45 -16.28 10.46
CA ASN A 77 1.47 -17.29 10.67
C ASN A 77 1.68 -17.60 12.16
N ALA A 78 1.70 -16.56 13.01
CA ALA A 78 1.81 -16.72 14.45
C ALA A 78 0.60 -17.48 15.03
N ASN A 79 -0.62 -17.15 14.61
CA ASN A 79 -1.84 -17.84 15.04
C ASN A 79 -1.89 -19.30 14.57
N GLN A 80 -1.45 -19.57 13.34
CA GLN A 80 -1.33 -20.92 12.80
C GLN A 80 -0.31 -21.74 13.61
N THR A 81 0.84 -21.14 13.93
CA THR A 81 1.88 -21.78 14.76
C THR A 81 1.35 -22.10 16.16
N ALA A 82 0.65 -21.16 16.80
CA ALA A 82 0.04 -21.37 18.11
C ALA A 82 -0.99 -22.51 18.07
N THR A 83 -1.84 -22.54 17.04
CA THR A 83 -2.86 -23.58 16.86
C THR A 83 -2.24 -24.95 16.57
N PHE A 84 -1.20 -25.01 15.74
CA PHE A 84 -0.49 -26.25 15.46
C PHE A 84 0.15 -26.83 16.72
N ARG A 85 0.85 -25.98 17.51
CA ARG A 85 1.45 -26.39 18.78
C ARG A 85 0.40 -26.86 19.78
N TYR A 86 -0.71 -26.15 19.89
CA TYR A 86 -1.83 -26.55 20.74
C TYR A 86 -2.37 -27.93 20.35
N ASN A 87 -2.66 -28.16 19.07
CA ASN A 87 -3.18 -29.44 18.60
C ASN A 87 -2.19 -30.59 18.84
N ALA A 88 -0.90 -30.35 18.60
CA ALA A 88 0.15 -31.33 18.88
C ALA A 88 0.25 -31.65 20.38
N LEU A 89 0.12 -30.65 21.25
CA LEU A 89 0.09 -30.84 22.69
C LEU A 89 -1.15 -31.66 23.11
N ILE A 90 -2.34 -31.29 22.67
CA ILE A 90 -3.58 -32.03 22.99
C ILE A 90 -3.49 -33.50 22.54
N ASP A 91 -2.94 -33.76 21.34
CA ASP A 91 -2.76 -35.14 20.87
C ASP A 91 -1.78 -35.92 21.76
N SER A 92 -0.68 -35.29 22.18
CA SER A 92 0.27 -35.89 23.12
C SER A 92 -0.35 -36.21 24.49
N LEU A 93 -1.31 -35.40 24.94
CA LEU A 93 -2.00 -35.56 26.22
C LEU A 93 -3.08 -36.66 26.20
N ARG A 94 -3.52 -37.12 25.01
CA ARG A 94 -4.59 -38.13 24.88
C ARG A 94 -4.31 -39.44 25.61
N LYS A 95 -3.04 -39.85 25.70
CA LYS A 95 -2.62 -41.10 26.37
C LYS A 95 -2.44 -40.94 27.89
N ARG A 96 -2.64 -39.74 28.44
CA ARG A 96 -2.37 -39.42 29.84
C ARG A 96 -3.57 -39.77 30.73
N PRO A 97 -3.34 -40.22 31.98
CA PRO A 97 -4.43 -40.48 32.91
C PRO A 97 -5.26 -39.21 33.22
N GLU A 98 -6.57 -39.37 33.31
CA GLU A 98 -7.52 -38.27 33.58
C GLU A 98 -7.39 -37.70 34.99
N ALA A 99 -7.12 -38.56 35.96
CA ALA A 99 -6.98 -38.22 37.36
C ALA A 99 -5.64 -38.72 37.90
N ARG A 100 -5.16 -38.06 38.95
CA ARG A 100 -4.07 -38.57 39.78
C ARG A 100 -4.51 -39.92 40.37
N GLN A 101 -3.70 -40.96 40.21
CA GLN A 101 -4.05 -42.29 40.71
C GLN A 101 -4.18 -42.31 42.25
N ASP A 102 -3.36 -41.49 42.94
CA ASP A 102 -3.43 -41.30 44.39
C ASP A 102 -3.61 -39.81 44.74
N PRO A 103 -4.56 -39.44 45.61
CA PRO A 103 -4.74 -38.07 46.07
C PRO A 103 -3.61 -37.58 47.00
N VAL A 104 -2.84 -38.50 47.58
CA VAL A 104 -1.73 -38.21 48.51
C VAL A 104 -0.46 -38.93 48.01
N PRO A 105 0.70 -38.24 47.92
CA PRO A 105 1.94 -38.90 47.53
C PRO A 105 2.33 -39.97 48.55
N ASN A 106 2.46 -41.22 48.11
CA ASN A 106 2.91 -42.33 48.95
C ASN A 106 4.43 -42.30 49.20
N ASP A 107 5.20 -41.56 48.39
CA ASP A 107 6.61 -41.24 48.62
C ASP A 107 6.97 -39.84 48.05
N SER A 108 8.11 -39.27 48.47
CA SER A 108 8.57 -37.93 48.07
C SER A 108 9.08 -37.79 46.63
N GLY A 109 9.30 -38.89 45.92
CA GLY A 109 9.70 -38.98 44.50
C GLY A 109 8.56 -39.34 43.53
N SER A 110 7.44 -39.89 44.02
CA SER A 110 6.22 -40.21 43.28
C SER A 110 5.29 -38.99 43.18
N SER A 111 5.82 -37.86 42.72
CA SER A 111 5.08 -36.60 42.64
C SER A 111 4.40 -36.45 41.27
N VAL A 112 3.55 -37.42 40.88
CA VAL A 112 2.69 -37.27 39.69
C VAL A 112 1.85 -36.01 39.90
N GLY A 113 1.99 -34.94 39.13
CA GLY A 113 1.20 -33.71 39.26
C GLY A 113 1.86 -32.54 39.98
N CYS A 114 3.10 -32.68 40.45
CA CYS A 114 3.87 -31.55 40.99
C CYS A 114 4.75 -30.84 39.94
N THR A 115 4.94 -31.46 38.77
CA THR A 115 5.64 -30.88 37.61
C THR A 115 4.74 -30.91 36.37
N GLY A 116 5.03 -30.07 35.36
CA GLY A 116 4.27 -30.05 34.11
C GLY A 116 4.25 -31.41 33.38
N GLU A 117 5.29 -32.24 33.57
CA GLU A 117 5.41 -33.58 33.01
C GLU A 117 4.61 -34.66 33.79
N GLY A 118 4.19 -34.37 35.02
CA GLY A 118 3.33 -35.26 35.80
C GLY A 118 1.85 -34.85 35.84
N LEU A 119 1.47 -33.73 35.22
CA LEU A 119 0.15 -33.13 35.37
C LEU A 119 -0.98 -34.04 34.84
N ALA A 120 -2.14 -34.05 35.52
CA ALA A 120 -3.31 -34.79 35.06
C ALA A 120 -3.79 -34.25 33.70
N ARG A 121 -4.49 -35.09 32.92
CA ARG A 121 -4.89 -34.73 31.55
C ARG A 121 -5.69 -33.41 31.51
N GLY A 122 -6.72 -33.28 32.34
CA GLY A 122 -7.59 -32.09 32.34
C GLY A 122 -6.84 -30.79 32.65
N ASP A 123 -5.99 -30.80 33.67
CA ASP A 123 -5.19 -29.63 34.04
C ASP A 123 -4.17 -29.27 32.95
N ALA A 124 -3.60 -30.28 32.30
CA ALA A 124 -2.64 -30.09 31.22
C ALA A 124 -3.29 -29.53 29.95
N GLU A 125 -4.48 -30.00 29.61
CA GLU A 125 -5.28 -29.47 28.50
C GLU A 125 -5.67 -28.01 28.76
N PHE A 126 -6.09 -27.68 29.99
CA PHE A 126 -6.37 -26.31 30.39
C PHE A 126 -5.17 -25.39 30.22
N LEU A 127 -4.00 -25.78 30.76
CA LEU A 127 -2.78 -24.98 30.62
C LEU A 127 -2.33 -24.85 29.17
N ALA A 128 -2.45 -25.90 28.37
CA ALA A 128 -2.15 -25.85 26.94
C ALA A 128 -3.08 -24.88 26.20
N GLY A 129 -4.37 -24.87 26.54
CA GLY A 129 -5.36 -23.94 25.99
C GLY A 129 -5.05 -22.50 26.37
N TYR A 130 -4.80 -22.26 27.66
CA TYR A 130 -4.42 -20.94 28.16
C TYR A 130 -3.13 -20.41 27.50
N ALA A 131 -2.12 -21.26 27.35
CA ALA A 131 -0.88 -20.89 26.66
C ALA A 131 -1.11 -20.56 25.18
N ALA A 132 -1.99 -21.31 24.51
CA ALA A 132 -2.37 -21.03 23.12
C ALA A 132 -3.09 -19.70 22.98
N ASP A 133 -4.02 -19.39 23.89
CA ASP A 133 -4.74 -18.12 23.92
C ASP A 133 -3.81 -16.94 24.22
N ALA A 134 -2.89 -17.10 25.19
CA ALA A 134 -1.85 -16.11 25.47
C ALA A 134 -0.98 -15.84 24.24
N ALA A 135 -0.59 -16.88 23.49
CA ALA A 135 0.19 -16.73 22.26
C ALA A 135 -0.59 -15.99 21.16
N ARG A 136 -1.90 -16.26 21.01
CA ARG A 136 -2.78 -15.54 20.07
C ARG A 136 -2.94 -14.08 20.46
N LEU A 137 -3.09 -13.80 21.76
CA LEU A 137 -3.18 -12.45 22.28
C LEU A 137 -1.87 -11.68 22.04
N GLN A 138 -0.72 -12.31 22.28
CA GLN A 138 0.58 -11.74 21.98
C GLN A 138 0.72 -11.41 20.49
N ALA A 139 0.34 -12.34 19.60
CA ALA A 139 0.37 -12.10 18.16
C ALA A 139 -0.55 -10.94 17.73
N ALA A 140 -1.70 -10.77 18.38
CA ALA A 140 -2.59 -9.63 18.14
C ALA A 140 -1.98 -8.32 18.64
N TYR A 141 -1.38 -8.31 19.83
CA TYR A 141 -0.70 -7.15 20.40
C TYR A 141 0.47 -6.70 19.52
N ASP A 142 1.33 -7.65 19.10
CA ASP A 142 2.48 -7.35 18.25
C ASP A 142 2.03 -6.74 16.92
N ALA A 143 0.99 -7.30 16.29
CA ALA A 143 0.41 -6.73 15.07
C ALA A 143 -0.14 -5.31 15.28
N CYS A 144 -0.82 -5.05 16.40
CA CYS A 144 -1.32 -3.72 16.73
C CYS A 144 -0.17 -2.72 16.96
N ARG A 145 0.87 -3.15 17.67
CA ARG A 145 2.06 -2.33 17.93
C ARG A 145 2.79 -1.98 16.64
N GLN A 146 3.04 -2.96 15.77
CA GLN A 146 3.67 -2.72 14.47
C GLN A 146 2.86 -1.74 13.61
N ALA A 147 1.52 -1.89 13.58
CA ALA A 147 0.65 -0.97 12.87
C ALA A 147 0.73 0.46 13.42
N TYR A 148 0.84 0.61 14.75
CA TYR A 148 1.04 1.91 15.38
C TYR A 148 2.39 2.53 15.03
N GLU A 149 3.48 1.75 15.08
CA GLU A 149 4.82 2.21 14.72
C GLU A 149 4.87 2.72 13.27
N VAL A 150 4.24 2.02 12.32
CA VAL A 150 4.11 2.46 10.92
C VAL A 150 3.42 3.83 10.81
N ILE A 151 2.29 4.01 11.50
CA ILE A 151 1.54 5.28 11.47
C ILE A 151 2.37 6.41 12.12
N HIS A 152 3.08 6.10 13.20
CA HIS A 152 3.92 7.07 13.90
C HIS A 152 5.10 7.52 13.02
N GLU A 153 5.79 6.59 12.37
CA GLU A 153 6.89 6.90 11.46
C GLU A 153 6.41 7.76 10.27
N GLN A 154 5.25 7.45 9.69
CA GLN A 154 4.66 8.26 8.63
C GLN A 154 4.43 9.71 9.06
N ARG A 155 3.83 9.92 10.24
CA ARG A 155 3.60 11.27 10.78
C ARG A 155 4.90 12.02 11.08
N SER A 156 5.96 11.31 11.46
CA SER A 156 7.26 11.95 11.75
C SER A 156 8.02 12.41 10.51
N GLN A 157 7.60 11.96 9.32
CA GLN A 157 8.21 12.33 8.04
C GLN A 157 7.49 13.48 7.32
N GLU A 158 6.31 13.89 7.82
CA GLU A 158 5.57 15.08 7.39
C GLU A 158 6.05 16.35 8.15
#